data_AF-A0A1B6MAN8-F1
#
_entry.id   AF-A0A1B6MAN8-F1
#
_cell.length_a   1.000
_cell.length_b   1.000
_cell.length_c   1.000
_cell.angle_alpha   90.00
_cell.angle_beta   90.00
_cell.angle_gamma   90.00
#
_symmetry.space_group_name_H-M   'P 1'
#
loop_
_entity.id
_entity.type
_entity.pdbx_description
1 polymer ?
#
loop_
_entity_poly.entity_id
_entity_poly.type
_entity_poly.pdbx_seq_one_letter_code
_entity_poly.pdbx_strand_id
1 'polypeptide(L)'
;PGYYWRTNADFPMLLSSSSEISKIGVIKNGMNPSLKIVKIGNSLLTFSNTCSFDAICQIFATSYIDSFKYKEALDNINISNTVLEVAKLIATKGVKVNVYRKRAAVLAKFIKHE
;
A
#
# COMPACT_ATOMS: atom_id res chain seq x y z
N PRO A 1 -32.70 14.39 -20.08
CA PRO A 1 -32.05 13.86 -18.86
C PRO A 1 -30.67 14.51 -18.69
N GLY A 2 -30.66 15.70 -18.08
CA GLY A 2 -29.47 16.53 -17.93
C GLY A 2 -28.59 16.06 -16.78
N TYR A 3 -27.28 16.05 -17.02
CA TYR A 3 -26.29 15.54 -16.10
C TYR A 3 -26.07 16.44 -14.87
N TYR A 4 -26.01 15.83 -13.68
CA TYR A 4 -25.89 16.46 -12.36
C TYR A 4 -24.45 16.92 -11.99
N TRP A 5 -23.64 17.37 -12.95
CA TRP A 5 -22.30 17.91 -12.66
C TRP A 5 -22.23 19.44 -12.63
N ARG A 6 -23.35 20.11 -12.34
CA ARG A 6 -23.27 21.51 -11.88
C ARG A 6 -22.60 21.53 -10.52
N THR A 7 -21.29 21.71 -10.55
CA THR A 7 -20.41 22.35 -9.57
C THR A 7 -21.17 22.91 -8.35
N ASN A 8 -21.37 22.07 -7.33
CA ASN A 8 -21.51 22.61 -5.98
C ASN A 8 -20.18 23.34 -5.72
N ALA A 9 -20.22 24.67 -5.65
CA ALA A 9 -19.07 25.50 -5.29
C ALA A 9 -18.47 25.08 -3.93
N ASP A 10 -19.27 24.35 -3.14
CA ASP A 10 -18.88 23.76 -1.86
C ASP A 10 -18.07 22.47 -1.98
N PHE A 11 -18.07 21.77 -3.13
CA PHE A 11 -17.35 20.49 -3.26
C PHE A 11 -15.82 20.66 -3.26
N PRO A 12 -15.26 21.62 -4.02
CA PRO A 12 -13.86 22.01 -3.85
C PRO A 12 -13.60 22.56 -2.45
N MET A 13 -14.56 23.27 -1.84
CA MET A 13 -14.42 23.87 -0.51
C MET A 13 -14.36 22.83 0.62
N LEU A 14 -15.16 21.76 0.52
CA LEU A 14 -15.12 20.59 1.41
C LEU A 14 -13.78 19.86 1.31
N LEU A 15 -13.22 19.74 0.10
CA LEU A 15 -11.89 19.16 -0.14
C LEU A 15 -10.73 20.11 0.20
N SER A 16 -10.96 21.43 0.17
CA SER A 16 -9.95 22.46 0.46
C SER A 16 -9.96 22.93 1.92
N SER A 17 -10.95 22.53 2.71
CA SER A 17 -11.04 22.86 4.13
C SER A 17 -10.08 22.01 4.97
N SER A 18 -8.79 22.35 4.87
CA SER A 18 -7.78 22.14 5.93
C SER A 18 -7.50 20.71 6.45
N SER A 19 -7.87 19.64 5.74
CA SER A 19 -7.29 18.32 6.02
C SER A 19 -5.94 18.22 5.30
N GLU A 20 -4.83 18.07 6.03
CA GLU A 20 -3.51 17.79 5.46
C GLU A 20 -3.62 16.58 4.51
N ILE A 21 -3.54 16.84 3.19
CA ILE A 21 -3.61 15.78 2.18
C ILE A 21 -2.37 14.90 2.35
N SER A 22 -2.57 13.74 2.97
CA SER A 22 -1.53 12.76 3.19
C SER A 22 -1.23 12.02 1.88
N LYS A 23 -0.03 12.23 1.33
CA LYS A 23 0.41 11.56 0.11
C LYS A 23 0.73 10.09 0.39
N ILE A 24 -0.03 9.18 -0.18
CA ILE A 24 0.29 7.74 -0.16
C ILE A 24 1.07 7.34 -1.41
N GLY A 25 2.15 6.59 -1.21
CA GLY A 25 2.93 6.05 -2.32
C GLY A 25 2.23 4.89 -3.01
N VAL A 26 2.24 4.85 -4.34
CA VAL A 26 1.67 3.74 -5.12
C VAL A 26 2.73 2.69 -5.45
N ILE A 27 2.51 1.44 -5.04
CA ILE A 27 3.28 0.27 -5.48
C ILE A 27 3.11 0.14 -7.00
N LYS A 28 4.21 0.21 -7.72
CA LYS A 28 4.21 0.02 -9.17
C LYS A 28 4.40 -1.47 -9.45
N ASN A 29 3.31 -2.15 -9.79
CA ASN A 29 3.35 -3.55 -10.17
C ASN A 29 4.05 -3.72 -11.54
N GLY A 30 5.00 -4.65 -11.65
CA GLY A 30 5.57 -5.15 -12.91
C GLY A 30 6.36 -4.19 -13.83
N MET A 31 6.30 -2.87 -13.62
CA MET A 31 6.81 -1.89 -14.60
C MET A 31 8.11 -1.18 -14.23
N ASN A 32 8.71 -1.44 -13.07
CA ASN A 32 10.04 -0.90 -12.77
C ASN A 32 11.11 -2.00 -12.89
N PRO A 33 11.88 -2.05 -13.99
CA PRO A 33 12.94 -3.04 -14.18
C PRO A 33 13.96 -3.04 -13.03
N SER A 34 14.24 -1.88 -12.45
CA SER A 34 15.19 -1.73 -11.33
C SER A 34 14.70 -2.32 -9.99
N LEU A 35 13.41 -2.65 -9.88
CA LEU A 35 12.79 -3.19 -8.67
C LEU A 35 12.17 -4.58 -8.89
N LYS A 36 12.40 -5.20 -10.06
CA LYS A 36 11.86 -6.53 -10.41
C LYS A 36 12.51 -7.66 -9.63
N ILE A 37 13.83 -7.59 -9.45
CA ILE A 37 14.61 -8.68 -8.87
C ILE A 37 14.88 -8.38 -7.39
N VAL A 38 14.48 -9.30 -6.52
CA VAL A 38 14.74 -9.24 -5.08
C VAL A 38 15.55 -10.47 -4.66
N LYS A 39 16.64 -10.25 -3.92
CA LYS A 39 17.41 -11.32 -3.29
C LYS A 39 16.74 -11.76 -1.99
N ILE A 40 16.37 -13.04 -1.90
CA ILE A 40 15.84 -13.68 -0.69
C ILE A 40 16.70 -14.91 -0.39
N GLY A 41 17.45 -14.88 0.71
CA GLY A 41 18.47 -15.89 0.98
C GLY A 41 19.51 -15.92 -0.15
N ASN A 42 19.68 -17.10 -0.76
CA ASN A 42 20.59 -17.31 -1.90
C ASN A 42 19.90 -17.20 -3.26
N SER A 43 18.58 -16.99 -3.31
CA SER A 43 17.80 -16.96 -4.55
C SER A 43 17.50 -15.53 -5.00
N LEU A 44 17.52 -15.32 -6.32
CA LEU A 44 17.04 -14.10 -6.96
C LEU A 44 15.64 -14.37 -7.50
N LEU A 45 14.64 -13.67 -6.96
CA LEU A 45 13.24 -13.89 -7.28
C LEU A 45 12.64 -12.66 -7.97
N THR A 46 11.76 -12.93 -8.93
CA THR A 46 10.88 -11.93 -9.54
C THR A 46 9.44 -12.36 -9.30
N PHE A 47 8.62 -11.44 -8.79
CA PHE A 47 7.20 -11.70 -8.53
C PHE A 47 6.36 -10.98 -9.59
N SER A 48 5.61 -11.76 -10.37
CA SER A 48 4.63 -11.28 -11.35
C SER A 48 3.20 -11.46 -10.85
N ASN A 49 2.24 -10.83 -11.52
CA ASN A 49 0.81 -10.95 -11.24
C ASN A 49 0.40 -10.66 -9.78
N THR A 50 1.04 -9.68 -9.14
CA THR A 50 0.79 -9.35 -7.73
C THR A 50 -0.27 -8.27 -7.53
N CYS A 51 -1.06 -7.94 -8.54
CA CYS A 51 -1.96 -6.78 -8.50
C CYS A 51 -2.95 -6.88 -7.34
N SER A 52 -3.50 -8.06 -7.11
CA SER A 52 -4.42 -8.31 -5.99
C SER A 52 -3.75 -8.12 -4.63
N PHE A 53 -2.52 -8.63 -4.46
CA PHE A 53 -1.76 -8.45 -3.24
C PHE A 53 -1.42 -6.98 -2.99
N ASP A 54 -0.94 -6.30 -4.03
CA ASP A 54 -0.56 -4.88 -3.96
C ASP A 54 -1.79 -4.01 -3.67
N ALA A 55 -2.95 -4.32 -4.27
CA ALA A 55 -4.21 -3.63 -4.01
C ALA A 55 -4.66 -3.75 -2.54
N ILE A 56 -4.59 -4.96 -1.96
CA ILE A 56 -4.93 -5.18 -0.55
C ILE A 56 -3.99 -4.38 0.36
N CYS A 57 -2.68 -4.39 0.09
CA CYS A 57 -1.72 -3.60 0.85
C CYS A 57 -2.02 -2.10 0.77
N GLN A 58 -2.46 -1.61 -0.40
CA GLN A 58 -2.84 -0.21 -0.58
C GLN A 58 -4.12 0.15 0.17
N ILE A 59 -5.15 -0.71 0.14
CA ILE A 59 -6.37 -0.49 0.90
C ILE A 59 -6.03 -0.31 2.38
N PHE A 60 -5.24 -1.21 2.96
CA PHE A 60 -4.85 -1.11 4.36
C PHE A 60 -3.96 0.10 4.66
N ALA A 61 -3.04 0.46 3.76
CA ALA A 61 -2.19 1.62 3.92
C ALA A 61 -3.00 2.92 3.89
N THR A 62 -3.97 3.03 2.98
CA THR A 62 -4.89 4.16 2.91
C THR A 62 -5.78 4.22 4.14
N SER A 63 -6.36 3.09 4.58
CA SER A 63 -7.15 3.04 5.82
C SER A 63 -6.36 3.47 7.06
N TYR A 64 -5.05 3.17 7.11
CA TYR A 64 -4.15 3.64 8.18
C TYR A 64 -3.97 5.15 8.20
N ILE A 65 -4.01 5.80 7.04
CA ILE A 65 -3.89 7.25 6.92
C ILE A 65 -5.23 7.91 7.23
N ASP A 66 -6.32 7.39 6.68
CA ASP A 66 -7.63 8.04 6.69
C ASP A 66 -8.41 7.84 8.00
N SER A 67 -8.12 6.78 8.76
CA SER A 67 -8.87 6.44 9.97
C SER A 67 -7.96 6.36 11.21
N PHE A 68 -8.09 7.34 12.09
CA PHE A 68 -7.39 7.36 13.38
C PHE A 68 -7.67 6.10 14.22
N LYS A 69 -8.93 5.64 14.25
CA LYS A 69 -9.31 4.41 14.98
C LYS A 69 -8.62 3.18 14.41
N TYR A 70 -8.57 3.06 13.08
CA TYR A 70 -7.88 1.94 12.44
C TYR A 70 -6.37 2.00 12.67
N LYS A 71 -5.77 3.19 12.58
CA LYS A 71 -4.37 3.42 12.92
C LYS A 71 -4.05 2.98 14.35
N GLU A 72 -4.81 3.44 15.33
CA GLU A 72 -4.64 3.08 16.74
C GLU A 72 -4.80 1.57 16.96
N ALA A 73 -5.83 0.95 16.36
CA ALA A 73 -6.01 -0.49 16.42
C ALA A 73 -4.82 -1.25 15.83
N LEU A 74 -4.26 -0.78 14.71
CA LEU A 74 -3.11 -1.39 14.05
C LEU A 74 -1.80 -1.14 14.81
N ASP A 75 -1.66 0.01 15.48
CA ASP A 75 -0.50 0.34 16.31
C ASP A 75 -0.45 -0.51 17.58
N ASN A 76 -1.62 -0.88 18.12
CA ASN A 76 -1.76 -1.66 19.35
C ASN A 76 -1.94 -3.17 19.12
N ILE A 77 -1.95 -3.64 17.86
CA ILE A 77 -2.15 -5.07 17.58
C ILE A 77 -0.93 -5.89 18.04
N ASN A 78 -1.14 -6.83 18.97
CA ASN A 78 -0.06 -7.72 19.45
C ASN A 78 0.09 -8.98 18.57
N ILE A 79 -0.34 -8.91 17.32
CA ILE A 79 -0.29 -10.01 16.36
C ILE A 79 0.64 -9.60 15.22
N SER A 80 1.71 -10.38 15.03
CA SER A 80 2.62 -10.22 13.90
C SER A 80 1.95 -10.68 12.60
N ASN A 81 1.42 -9.74 11.82
CA ASN A 81 0.91 -10.01 10.48
C ASN A 81 1.76 -9.30 9.42
N THR A 82 2.47 -10.08 8.60
CA THR A 82 3.42 -9.52 7.64
C THR A 82 2.80 -8.71 6.51
N VAL A 83 1.52 -8.93 6.17
CA VAL A 83 0.80 -8.10 5.19
C VAL A 83 0.52 -6.72 5.78
N LEU A 84 0.02 -6.68 7.02
CA LEU A 84 -0.23 -5.43 7.73
C LEU A 84 1.05 -4.63 7.96
N GLU A 85 2.18 -5.30 8.20
CA GLU A 85 3.48 -4.63 8.28
C GLU A 85 3.90 -3.97 6.97
N VAL A 86 3.60 -4.58 5.81
CA VAL A 86 3.85 -3.97 4.50
C VAL A 86 2.97 -2.73 4.32
N ALA A 87 1.68 -2.84 4.65
CA ALA A 87 0.74 -1.71 4.59
C ALA A 87 1.19 -0.53 5.49
N LYS A 88 1.58 -0.81 6.75
CA LYS A 88 2.11 0.20 7.67
C LYS A 88 3.38 0.85 7.15
N LEU A 89 4.26 0.09 6.50
CA LEU A 89 5.48 0.60 5.90
C LEU A 89 5.19 1.55 4.72
N ILE A 90 4.20 1.22 3.89
CA ILE A 90 3.72 2.10 2.80
C ILE A 90 3.18 3.40 3.39
N ALA A 91 2.30 3.30 4.38
CA ALA A 91 1.64 4.47 4.98
C ALA A 91 2.62 5.42 5.68
N THR A 92 3.64 4.89 6.37
CA THR A 92 4.56 5.69 7.19
C THR A 92 5.83 6.13 6.46
N LYS A 93 6.34 5.34 5.52
CA LYS A 93 7.64 5.60 4.86
C LYS A 93 7.53 5.78 3.35
N GLY A 94 6.33 5.61 2.79
CA GLY A 94 6.10 5.57 1.35
C GLY A 94 6.67 4.32 0.68
N VAL A 95 6.51 4.25 -0.64
CA VAL A 95 6.94 3.11 -1.44
C VAL A 95 8.42 3.25 -1.81
N LYS A 96 9.28 2.60 -1.03
CA LYS A 96 10.75 2.54 -1.21
C LYS A 96 11.22 1.10 -1.42
N VAL A 97 12.51 0.89 -1.69
CA VAL A 97 13.14 -0.43 -1.86
C VAL A 97 12.78 -1.40 -0.72
N ASN A 98 12.69 -0.91 0.52
CA ASN A 98 12.33 -1.75 1.67
C ASN A 98 10.90 -2.32 1.57
N VAL A 99 9.94 -1.57 1.00
CA VAL A 99 8.57 -2.06 0.75
C VAL A 99 8.62 -3.23 -0.23
N TYR A 100 9.37 -3.11 -1.32
CA TYR A 100 9.52 -4.19 -2.30
C TYR A 100 10.19 -5.43 -1.73
N ARG A 101 11.23 -5.26 -0.90
CA ARG A 101 11.89 -6.38 -0.21
C ARG A 101 10.93 -7.09 0.75
N LYS A 102 10.19 -6.33 1.55
CA LYS A 102 9.26 -6.91 2.53
C LYS A 102 8.06 -7.58 1.84
N ARG A 103 7.48 -6.93 0.81
CA ARG A 103 6.50 -7.54 -0.11
C ARG A 103 6.98 -8.88 -0.66
N ALA A 104 8.20 -8.92 -1.21
CA ALA A 104 8.78 -10.13 -1.77
C ALA A 104 8.96 -11.23 -0.71
N ALA A 105 9.38 -10.88 0.51
CA ALA A 105 9.48 -11.83 1.62
C ALA A 105 8.11 -12.39 2.05
N VAL A 106 7.03 -11.60 1.98
CA VAL A 106 5.68 -12.11 2.25
C VAL A 106 5.24 -13.07 1.15
N LEU A 107 5.38 -12.67 -0.12
CA LEU A 107 4.97 -13.50 -1.25
C LEU A 107 5.75 -14.81 -1.31
N ALA A 108 7.03 -14.81 -0.98
CA ALA A 108 7.86 -16.02 -0.91
C ALA A 108 7.34 -17.05 0.11
N LYS A 109 6.59 -16.65 1.14
CA LYS A 109 5.99 -17.61 2.10
C LYS A 109 4.84 -18.41 1.50
N PHE A 110 4.20 -17.89 0.46
CA PHE A 110 3.01 -18.51 -0.17
C PHE A 110 3.34 -19.26 -1.46
N ILE A 111 4.53 -19.03 -2.03
CA ILE A 111 5.02 -19.79 -3.17
C ILE A 111 5.82 -20.96 -2.62
N LYS A 112 5.30 -22.18 -2.76
CA LYS A 112 6.12 -23.38 -2.55
C LYS A 112 7.20 -23.42 -3.63
N HIS A 113 8.45 -23.54 -3.22
CA HIS A 113 9.50 -24.03 -4.09
C HIS A 113 9.24 -25.54 -4.25
N GLU A 114 8.67 -25.93 -5.39
CA GLU A 114 8.83 -27.29 -5.91
C GLU A 114 10.23 -27.45 -6.50
#